data_AF-A0A914F5Q5-F1
#
_entry.id   AF-A0A914F5Q5-F1
#
_cell.length_a   1.000
_cell.length_b   1.000
_cell.length_c   1.000
_cell.angle_alpha   90.00
_cell.angle_beta   90.00
_cell.angle_gamma   90.00
#
_symmetry.space_group_name_H-M   'P 1'
#
loop_
_entity.id
_entity.type
_entity.pdbx_description
1 polymer ?
#
loop_
_entity_poly.entity_id
_entity_poly.type
_entity_poly.pdbx_seq_one_letter_code
_entity_poly.pdbx_strand_id
1 'polypeptide(L)'
;MRRLGEGQFNSLKIRARPLGAIHESALQRFLTAQKLDIHQRKEELFGNDSLEKLKKWSDLKIKNNNNGVTKASLKRFVFQEELEAYKLVRNESKAAKLLKAVFAAITVTHSIRNQIGQVEFFEFCLQNTFAQNIKCHIDISDARIKPITNAEEWRFFKSLKGLKTPLEKDLYEIENEKVFVSLAPMEAVYLPFKFDSSILGASFRDEEEIVETKVIFKHSQTNEPISILDLSILISTCALSAQFRWFMDECSKVAKLISIPNYVWKIYIHSMQKLFVEGIQAQTTKIPLSLKPPDQTDQLIQFHTTSEAVSLLPHQPFIASATTLSQIKAFLVPNFTGKRIIIVTAVDVNIAQLINCWMMSVTVSPPNIVKTYEIKLPLQMSQIVQKKIAITNQYSMARNYRVHTSNANLVTVEKEYNSLQPNEKISVTLEFHPIQVDRDFVVEILVFVEDADLAQQEEAYSLRITYSQS
;
A
#
# COMPACT_ATOMS: atom_id res chain seq x y z
N MET A 1 11.57 -16.15 -9.55
CA MET A 1 12.98 -16.56 -9.31
C MET A 1 13.11 -18.07 -9.56
N ARG A 2 14.34 -18.62 -9.59
CA ARG A 2 14.61 -20.01 -10.01
C ARG A 2 14.05 -21.06 -9.05
N ARG A 3 13.81 -22.27 -9.57
CA ARG A 3 13.49 -23.46 -8.79
C ARG A 3 14.68 -23.85 -7.90
N LEU A 4 14.41 -24.29 -6.67
CA LEU A 4 15.39 -24.88 -5.77
C LEU A 4 15.78 -26.27 -6.30
N GLY A 5 17.07 -26.51 -6.60
CA GLY A 5 17.58 -27.88 -6.80
C GLY A 5 18.71 -28.13 -7.83
N GLU A 6 19.03 -27.22 -8.76
CA GLU A 6 19.91 -27.55 -9.92
C GLU A 6 21.30 -26.87 -9.92
N GLY A 7 22.37 -27.68 -9.84
CA GLY A 7 23.79 -27.36 -10.12
C GLY A 7 24.58 -26.70 -8.97
N GLN A 8 25.40 -27.38 -8.15
CA GLN A 8 26.72 -28.03 -8.42
C GLN A 8 27.78 -27.07 -9.01
N PHE A 9 29.02 -26.97 -8.50
CA PHE A 9 29.83 -27.81 -7.61
C PHE A 9 30.47 -26.95 -6.45
N ASN A 10 31.39 -27.37 -5.55
CA ASN A 10 32.21 -28.59 -5.43
C ASN A 10 32.74 -28.88 -4.00
N SER A 11 33.28 -30.09 -3.81
CA SER A 11 34.18 -30.60 -2.76
C SER A 11 33.61 -30.81 -1.33
N LEU A 12 33.77 -31.95 -0.65
CA LEU A 12 34.22 -33.31 -1.07
C LEU A 12 33.09 -34.33 -0.85
N LYS A 13 33.05 -35.40 -1.66
CA LYS A 13 32.07 -36.49 -1.50
C LYS A 13 32.45 -37.43 -0.35
N ILE A 14 31.55 -37.60 0.62
CA ILE A 14 31.34 -38.89 1.29
C ILE A 14 29.95 -39.37 0.86
N ARG A 15 29.89 -40.35 -0.04
CA ARG A 15 28.63 -41.01 -0.45
C ARG A 15 28.19 -41.99 0.65
N ALA A 16 27.35 -41.54 1.57
CA ALA A 16 26.43 -42.47 2.22
C ALA A 16 25.41 -42.94 1.16
N ARG A 17 25.24 -44.26 0.99
CA ARG A 17 24.11 -44.79 0.21
C ARG A 17 22.83 -44.48 1.00
N PRO A 18 21.70 -44.14 0.36
CA PRO A 18 20.42 -44.13 1.07
C PRO A 18 20.18 -45.55 1.61
N LEU A 19 19.94 -45.65 2.92
CA LEU A 19 19.43 -46.87 3.51
C LEU A 19 18.03 -47.10 2.94
N GLY A 20 17.78 -48.28 2.39
CA GLY A 20 16.46 -48.65 1.90
C GLY A 20 15.43 -48.64 3.03
N ALA A 21 14.15 -48.58 2.68
CA ALA A 21 13.07 -48.65 3.65
C ALA A 21 13.15 -49.97 4.44
N ILE A 22 13.58 -49.88 5.69
CA ILE A 22 13.65 -50.99 6.65
C ILE A 22 12.80 -50.58 7.84
N HIS A 23 11.84 -51.44 8.19
CA HIS A 23 10.93 -51.24 9.31
C HIS A 23 11.71 -51.09 10.64
N GLU A 24 11.18 -50.25 11.54
CA GLU A 24 11.83 -49.74 12.76
C GLU A 24 13.08 -48.88 12.51
N SER A 25 12.93 -47.56 12.59
CA SER A 25 14.06 -46.63 12.38
C SER A 25 15.20 -46.88 13.38
N ALA A 26 16.43 -46.86 12.88
CA ALA A 26 17.62 -46.99 13.74
C ALA A 26 17.70 -45.87 14.79
N LEU A 27 17.11 -44.70 14.49
CA LEU A 27 16.96 -43.57 15.40
C LEU A 27 16.12 -43.93 16.64
N GLN A 28 14.99 -44.62 16.46
CA GLN A 28 14.06 -44.96 17.54
C GLN A 28 14.61 -46.04 18.48
N ARG A 29 15.36 -47.01 17.93
CA ARG A 29 16.14 -48.00 18.71
C ARG A 29 17.34 -47.36 19.44
N PHE A 30 17.91 -46.28 18.91
CA PHE A 30 18.99 -45.53 19.54
C PHE A 30 18.49 -44.61 20.67
N LEU A 31 17.39 -43.88 20.46
CA LEU A 31 16.80 -42.97 21.47
C LEU A 31 16.29 -43.72 22.71
N THR A 32 15.72 -44.90 22.53
CA THR A 32 15.28 -45.76 23.65
C THR A 32 16.46 -46.30 24.45
N ALA A 33 17.55 -46.73 23.79
CA ALA A 33 18.77 -47.17 24.47
C ALA A 33 19.45 -46.05 25.30
N GLN A 34 19.45 -44.80 24.81
CA GLN A 34 20.06 -43.68 25.55
C GLN A 34 19.27 -43.23 26.79
N LYS A 35 17.94 -43.39 26.82
CA LYS A 35 17.13 -43.00 28.00
C LYS A 35 17.55 -43.74 29.28
N LEU A 36 17.92 -45.02 29.18
CA LEU A 36 18.42 -45.82 30.30
C LEU A 36 19.79 -45.34 30.80
N ASP A 37 20.71 -45.06 29.88
CA ASP A 37 22.09 -44.64 30.16
C ASP A 37 22.18 -43.21 30.76
N ILE A 38 21.23 -42.34 30.45
CA ILE A 38 21.12 -40.99 31.03
C ILE A 38 20.63 -41.03 32.49
N HIS A 39 19.70 -41.93 32.82
CA HIS A 39 19.20 -42.07 34.19
C HIS A 39 20.28 -42.55 35.16
N GLN A 40 21.11 -43.52 34.76
CA GLN A 40 22.22 -44.01 35.59
C GLN A 40 23.27 -42.92 35.88
N ARG A 41 23.70 -42.15 34.87
CA ARG A 41 24.71 -41.09 35.08
C ARG A 41 24.21 -39.88 35.89
N LYS A 42 22.89 -39.72 36.05
CA LYS A 42 22.32 -38.66 36.87
C LYS A 42 22.64 -38.87 38.36
N GLU A 43 22.72 -40.12 38.83
CA GLU A 43 23.07 -40.42 40.22
C GLU A 43 24.57 -40.20 40.49
N GLU A 44 25.44 -40.45 39.51
CA GLU A 44 26.90 -40.19 39.63
C GLU A 44 27.25 -38.70 39.68
N LEU A 45 26.55 -37.85 38.92
CA LEU A 45 26.93 -36.44 38.71
C LEU A 45 26.51 -35.48 39.83
N PHE A 46 25.52 -35.84 40.65
CA PHE A 46 24.95 -34.97 41.69
C PHE A 46 25.30 -35.41 43.14
N GLY A 47 26.36 -36.20 43.31
CA GLY A 47 26.91 -36.54 44.63
C GLY A 47 27.42 -35.32 45.41
N ASN A 48 27.39 -35.42 46.74
CA ASN A 48 27.63 -34.34 47.71
C ASN A 48 29.00 -33.63 47.61
N ASP A 49 29.96 -34.22 46.90
CA ASP A 49 31.36 -33.80 46.79
C ASP A 49 31.62 -32.60 45.83
N SER A 50 30.56 -32.14 45.16
CA SER A 50 30.62 -31.09 44.12
C SER A 50 30.75 -29.67 44.69
N LEU A 51 30.23 -29.41 45.89
CA LEU A 51 30.16 -28.07 46.50
C LEU A 51 31.51 -27.59 47.09
N GLU A 52 32.39 -28.48 47.55
CA GLU A 52 33.70 -28.09 48.09
C GLU A 52 34.66 -27.56 47.01
N LYS A 53 34.57 -28.11 45.79
CA LYS A 53 35.43 -27.73 44.66
C LYS A 53 35.17 -26.29 44.22
N LEU A 54 33.93 -25.81 44.36
CA LEU A 54 33.55 -24.42 44.07
C LEU A 54 34.11 -23.43 45.11
N LYS A 55 34.17 -23.80 46.40
CA LYS A 55 34.75 -22.94 47.46
C LYS A 55 36.26 -22.71 47.28
N LYS A 56 37.03 -23.72 46.87
CA LYS A 56 38.46 -23.53 46.54
C LYS A 56 38.70 -22.55 45.37
N TRP A 57 37.68 -22.30 44.55
CA TRP A 57 37.77 -21.45 43.36
C TRP A 57 37.59 -19.95 43.65
N SER A 58 36.86 -19.57 44.71
CA SER A 58 36.76 -18.17 45.15
C SER A 58 38.08 -17.67 45.75
N ASP A 59 38.74 -18.50 46.56
CA ASP A 59 39.90 -18.10 47.36
C ASP A 59 41.15 -17.84 46.51
N LEU A 60 41.23 -18.49 45.35
CA LEU A 60 42.30 -18.29 44.36
C LEU A 60 42.14 -16.97 43.57
N LYS A 61 40.92 -16.49 43.36
CA LYS A 61 40.68 -15.20 42.67
C LYS A 61 41.09 -13.99 43.52
N ILE A 62 40.89 -14.06 44.84
CA ILE A 62 41.16 -12.93 45.75
C ILE A 62 42.66 -12.65 45.90
N LYS A 63 43.52 -13.68 45.84
CA LYS A 63 44.98 -13.53 46.06
C LYS A 63 45.78 -12.97 44.88
N ASN A 64 45.23 -12.90 43.67
CA ASN A 64 46.02 -12.73 42.44
C ASN A 64 45.97 -11.32 41.81
N ASN A 65 45.43 -10.31 42.51
CA ASN A 65 45.23 -8.97 41.93
C ASN A 65 46.46 -8.03 42.04
N ASN A 66 47.52 -8.46 42.75
CA ASN A 66 48.75 -7.67 42.97
C ASN A 66 50.01 -8.48 42.59
N ASN A 67 50.27 -8.67 41.29
CA ASN A 67 51.62 -8.60 40.70
C ASN A 67 51.61 -8.79 39.17
N GLY A 68 52.53 -8.12 38.49
CA GLY A 68 52.62 -8.10 37.02
C GLY A 68 52.95 -9.48 36.42
N VAL A 69 51.99 -10.08 35.71
CA VAL A 69 52.15 -11.37 35.04
C VAL A 69 52.90 -11.18 33.71
N THR A 70 54.05 -11.84 33.57
CA THR A 70 54.84 -11.80 32.32
C THR A 70 54.11 -12.50 31.17
N LYS A 71 54.35 -12.05 29.92
CA LYS A 71 53.69 -12.57 28.70
C LYS A 71 53.73 -14.09 28.53
N ALA A 72 54.70 -14.77 29.14
CA ALA A 72 54.80 -16.23 29.13
C ALA A 72 53.70 -16.92 29.97
N SER A 73 53.38 -16.40 31.16
CA SER A 73 52.29 -16.93 31.98
C SER A 73 50.92 -16.63 31.39
N LEU A 74 50.73 -15.46 30.73
CA LEU A 74 49.52 -15.18 29.94
C LEU A 74 49.35 -16.18 28.79
N LYS A 75 50.41 -16.49 28.03
CA LYS A 75 50.35 -17.55 27.00
C LYS A 75 50.04 -18.93 27.59
N ARG A 76 50.61 -19.26 28.75
CA ARG A 76 50.36 -20.56 29.42
C ARG A 76 48.94 -20.65 29.99
N PHE A 77 48.38 -19.54 30.45
CA PHE A 77 47.00 -19.41 30.92
C PHE A 77 46.01 -19.54 29.76
N VAL A 78 46.18 -18.75 28.69
CA VAL A 78 45.36 -18.85 27.46
C VAL A 78 45.42 -20.26 26.86
N PHE A 79 46.61 -20.87 26.78
CA PHE A 79 46.74 -22.25 26.30
C PHE A 79 46.07 -23.28 27.21
N GLN A 80 45.98 -23.01 28.52
CA GLN A 80 45.29 -23.88 29.47
C GLN A 80 43.77 -23.68 29.43
N GLU A 81 43.29 -22.45 29.22
CA GLU A 81 41.89 -22.13 28.96
C GLU A 81 41.43 -22.72 27.61
N GLU A 82 42.26 -22.64 26.57
CA GLU A 82 42.07 -23.36 25.30
C GLU A 82 42.04 -24.88 25.52
N LEU A 83 42.91 -25.44 26.37
CA LEU A 83 42.91 -26.88 26.71
C LEU A 83 41.68 -27.28 27.54
N GLU A 84 41.14 -26.38 28.37
CA GLU A 84 39.92 -26.59 29.14
C GLU A 84 38.67 -26.44 28.26
N ALA A 85 38.66 -25.50 27.32
CA ALA A 85 37.67 -25.45 26.23
C ALA A 85 37.75 -26.70 25.34
N TYR A 86 38.96 -27.18 25.00
CA TYR A 86 39.17 -28.44 24.27
C TYR A 86 38.69 -29.64 25.09
N LYS A 87 38.88 -29.64 26.42
CA LYS A 87 38.33 -30.66 27.32
C LYS A 87 36.81 -30.56 27.42
N LEU A 88 36.20 -29.38 27.43
CA LEU A 88 34.75 -29.20 27.42
C LEU A 88 34.15 -29.67 26.08
N VAL A 89 34.74 -29.29 24.95
CA VAL A 89 34.37 -29.77 23.60
C VAL A 89 34.67 -31.27 23.42
N ARG A 90 35.61 -31.85 24.18
CA ARG A 90 35.87 -33.30 24.23
C ARG A 90 34.95 -34.04 25.21
N ASN A 91 34.48 -33.37 26.25
CA ASN A 91 33.53 -33.85 27.26
C ASN A 91 32.07 -33.58 26.87
N GLU A 92 31.79 -32.87 25.77
CA GLU A 92 30.55 -33.04 25.01
C GLU A 92 30.36 -34.54 24.79
N SER A 93 29.43 -35.13 25.53
CA SER A 93 29.22 -36.56 25.56
C SER A 93 28.92 -37.07 24.16
N LYS A 94 29.22 -38.36 23.89
CA LYS A 94 28.84 -38.98 22.62
C LYS A 94 27.34 -38.77 22.33
N ALA A 95 26.51 -38.80 23.38
CA ALA A 95 25.09 -38.42 23.32
C ALA A 95 24.86 -36.99 22.84
N ALA A 96 25.51 -35.97 23.42
CA ALA A 96 25.35 -34.56 23.01
C ALA A 96 25.75 -34.34 21.54
N LYS A 97 26.85 -34.95 21.08
CA LYS A 97 27.28 -34.87 19.67
C LYS A 97 26.33 -35.57 18.71
N LEU A 98 25.80 -36.72 19.10
CA LEU A 98 24.81 -37.46 18.32
C LEU A 98 23.46 -36.73 18.29
N LEU A 99 23.00 -36.17 19.41
CA LEU A 99 21.82 -35.30 19.45
C LEU A 99 21.99 -34.08 18.54
N LYS A 100 23.13 -33.39 18.60
CA LYS A 100 23.44 -32.27 17.70
C LYS A 100 23.41 -32.67 16.22
N ALA A 101 23.90 -33.87 15.89
CA ALA A 101 23.83 -34.42 14.53
C ALA A 101 22.41 -34.83 14.11
N VAL A 102 21.61 -35.42 15.01
CA VAL A 102 20.19 -35.75 14.76
C VAL A 102 19.39 -34.47 14.54
N PHE A 103 19.54 -33.47 15.42
CA PHE A 103 18.90 -32.16 15.27
C PHE A 103 19.30 -31.51 13.95
N ALA A 104 20.59 -31.48 13.60
CA ALA A 104 21.04 -30.95 12.31
C ALA A 104 20.45 -31.71 11.10
N ALA A 105 20.21 -33.02 11.21
CA ALA A 105 19.61 -33.82 10.14
C ALA A 105 18.10 -33.59 9.95
N ILE A 106 17.38 -33.20 11.00
CA ILE A 106 15.94 -32.88 10.94
C ILE A 106 15.66 -31.36 10.83
N THR A 107 16.71 -30.53 10.87
CA THR A 107 16.60 -29.06 10.78
C THR A 107 16.77 -28.59 9.34
N VAL A 108 15.76 -27.90 8.82
CA VAL A 108 15.83 -27.16 7.56
C VAL A 108 16.02 -25.68 7.88
N THR A 109 17.10 -25.09 7.41
CA THR A 109 17.34 -23.64 7.54
C THR A 109 16.73 -22.89 6.35
N HIS A 110 16.07 -21.76 6.63
CA HIS A 110 15.53 -20.89 5.60
C HIS A 110 15.70 -19.41 5.99
N SER A 111 16.03 -18.58 5.00
CA SER A 111 16.22 -17.15 5.20
C SER A 111 15.11 -16.37 4.49
N ILE A 112 14.34 -15.60 5.27
CA ILE A 112 13.25 -14.76 4.78
C ILE A 112 13.72 -13.31 4.84
N ARG A 113 13.55 -12.53 3.78
CA ARG A 113 13.66 -11.07 3.84
C ARG A 113 12.24 -10.51 3.86
N ASN A 114 11.87 -9.81 4.93
CA ASN A 114 10.58 -9.16 5.05
C ASN A 114 10.75 -7.64 5.22
N GLN A 115 9.71 -6.91 4.83
CA GLN A 115 9.60 -5.47 5.07
C GLN A 115 8.62 -5.21 6.23
N ILE A 116 8.85 -4.15 7.02
CA ILE A 116 7.87 -3.74 8.05
C ILE A 116 6.52 -3.42 7.39
N GLY A 117 5.44 -3.99 7.90
CA GLY A 117 4.09 -3.86 7.36
C GLY A 117 3.78 -4.78 6.17
N GLN A 118 4.76 -5.55 5.67
CA GLN A 118 4.54 -6.63 4.72
C GLN A 118 4.26 -7.94 5.46
N VAL A 119 3.28 -8.69 4.96
CA VAL A 119 3.07 -10.11 5.29
C VAL A 119 3.81 -10.93 4.24
N GLU A 120 4.77 -11.76 4.64
CA GLU A 120 5.50 -12.64 3.73
C GLU A 120 5.01 -14.08 3.86
N PHE A 121 4.67 -14.67 2.72
CA PHE A 121 4.14 -16.03 2.59
C PHE A 121 5.25 -17.02 2.20
N PHE A 122 5.25 -18.19 2.84
CA PHE A 122 6.12 -19.31 2.48
C PHE A 122 5.42 -20.67 2.71
N GLU A 123 5.90 -21.70 2.02
CA GLU A 123 5.45 -23.07 2.21
C GLU A 123 6.60 -23.93 2.73
N PHE A 124 6.33 -24.75 3.74
CA PHE A 124 7.27 -25.71 4.28
C PHE A 124 6.85 -27.13 3.91
N CYS A 125 7.75 -27.88 3.26
CA CYS A 125 7.50 -29.29 2.94
C CYS A 125 7.79 -30.15 4.17
N LEU A 126 6.75 -30.58 4.90
CA LEU A 126 6.86 -31.53 5.99
C LEU A 126 6.66 -32.95 5.43
N GLN A 127 7.61 -33.85 5.69
CA GLN A 127 7.54 -35.25 5.29
C GLN A 127 7.37 -36.18 6.49
N ASN A 128 6.40 -37.09 6.40
CA ASN A 128 6.31 -38.23 7.31
C ASN A 128 7.34 -39.29 6.91
N THR A 129 8.33 -39.57 7.76
CA THR A 129 9.32 -40.65 7.54
C THR A 129 8.93 -41.96 8.23
N PHE A 130 7.77 -42.04 8.87
CA PHE A 130 7.26 -43.22 9.57
C PHE A 130 6.34 -44.06 8.66
N ALA A 131 6.29 -45.36 8.91
CA ALA A 131 5.43 -46.31 8.20
C ALA A 131 3.97 -46.33 8.70
N GLN A 132 3.58 -45.36 9.53
CA GLN A 132 2.26 -45.21 10.13
C GLN A 132 1.79 -43.76 10.00
N ASN A 133 0.48 -43.54 10.12
CA ASN A 133 -0.07 -42.18 10.19
C ASN A 133 0.50 -41.47 11.42
N ILE A 134 0.85 -40.19 11.26
CA ILE A 134 1.31 -39.33 12.35
C ILE A 134 0.39 -38.11 12.46
N LYS A 135 0.09 -37.68 13.69
CA LYS A 135 -0.48 -36.36 13.96
C LYS A 135 0.63 -35.50 14.55
N CYS A 136 1.01 -34.44 13.85
CA CYS A 136 2.07 -33.54 14.24
C CYS A 136 1.48 -32.31 14.93
N HIS A 137 1.98 -31.98 16.12
CA HIS A 137 1.76 -30.69 16.77
C HIS A 137 2.79 -29.68 16.24
N ILE A 138 2.32 -28.50 15.82
CA ILE A 138 3.17 -27.41 15.33
C ILE A 138 3.44 -26.45 16.49
N ASP A 139 4.67 -26.46 17.00
CA ASP A 139 5.11 -25.58 18.08
C ASP A 139 5.82 -24.35 17.48
N ILE A 140 5.24 -23.17 17.65
CA ILE A 140 5.69 -21.90 17.07
C ILE A 140 6.09 -20.97 18.22
N SER A 141 7.39 -20.64 18.31
CA SER A 141 7.90 -19.78 19.38
C SER A 141 7.68 -18.28 19.16
N ASP A 142 7.40 -17.85 17.91
CA ASP A 142 7.21 -16.44 17.54
C ASP A 142 5.80 -16.20 17.01
N ALA A 143 5.01 -15.39 17.74
CA ALA A 143 3.62 -15.06 17.42
C ALA A 143 3.43 -14.30 16.09
N ARG A 144 4.51 -13.83 15.46
CA ARG A 144 4.51 -13.25 14.10
C ARG A 144 4.35 -14.31 13.02
N ILE A 145 4.72 -15.56 13.29
CA ILE A 145 4.51 -16.69 12.37
C ILE A 145 3.15 -17.30 12.66
N LYS A 146 2.31 -17.43 11.63
CA LYS A 146 0.99 -18.04 11.73
C LYS A 146 0.76 -19.03 10.57
N PRO A 147 0.19 -20.22 10.84
CA PRO A 147 -0.27 -21.10 9.78
C PRO A 147 -1.47 -20.47 9.06
N ILE A 148 -1.60 -20.71 7.76
CA ILE A 148 -2.72 -20.20 6.95
C ILE A 148 -3.82 -21.26 6.90
N THR A 149 -4.90 -21.01 7.63
CA THR A 149 -6.06 -21.92 7.73
C THR A 149 -7.08 -21.69 6.63
N ASN A 150 -7.20 -20.48 6.09
CA ASN A 150 -8.17 -20.15 5.05
C ASN A 150 -7.63 -20.55 3.66
N ALA A 151 -8.33 -21.48 2.99
CA ALA A 151 -8.00 -21.94 1.65
C ALA A 151 -8.05 -20.84 0.57
N GLU A 152 -8.83 -19.78 0.75
CA GLU A 152 -8.87 -18.64 -0.18
C GLU A 152 -7.67 -17.71 -0.01
N GLU A 153 -7.27 -17.45 1.24
CA GLU A 153 -6.02 -16.75 1.56
C GLU A 153 -4.82 -17.51 0.97
N TRP A 154 -4.80 -18.85 1.08
CA TRP A 154 -3.76 -19.68 0.48
C TRP A 154 -3.76 -19.61 -1.06
N ARG A 155 -4.94 -19.65 -1.72
CA ARG A 155 -5.03 -19.45 -3.19
C ARG A 155 -4.49 -18.10 -3.63
N PHE A 156 -4.82 -17.03 -2.90
CA PHE A 156 -4.35 -15.68 -3.19
C PHE A 156 -2.82 -15.58 -3.14
N PHE A 157 -2.18 -16.10 -2.09
CA PHE A 157 -0.72 -16.09 -2.01
C PHE A 157 -0.06 -16.99 -3.07
N LYS A 158 -0.68 -18.12 -3.42
CA LYS A 158 -0.21 -18.99 -4.51
C LYS A 158 -0.23 -18.31 -5.88
N SER A 159 -1.31 -17.61 -6.22
CA SER A 159 -1.39 -16.88 -7.49
C SER A 159 -0.38 -15.73 -7.54
N LEU A 160 -0.24 -14.98 -6.43
CA LEU A 160 0.73 -13.88 -6.30
C LEU A 160 2.19 -14.33 -6.46
N LYS A 161 2.56 -15.48 -5.87
CA LYS A 161 3.94 -16.02 -5.93
C LYS A 161 4.17 -16.98 -7.12
N GLY A 162 3.14 -17.29 -7.91
CA GLY A 162 3.22 -18.18 -9.07
C GLY A 162 3.46 -19.66 -8.75
N LEU A 163 3.03 -20.12 -7.58
CA LEU A 163 3.27 -21.49 -7.10
C LEU A 163 2.26 -22.49 -7.70
N LYS A 164 2.74 -23.72 -7.92
CA LYS A 164 1.97 -24.84 -8.49
C LYS A 164 1.85 -26.05 -7.56
N THR A 165 2.14 -25.87 -6.28
CA THR A 165 2.01 -26.90 -5.24
C THR A 165 0.54 -27.23 -4.96
N PRO A 166 0.19 -28.49 -4.61
CA PRO A 166 -1.18 -28.88 -4.30
C PRO A 166 -1.82 -27.97 -3.25
N LEU A 167 -3.11 -27.65 -3.41
CA LEU A 167 -3.88 -26.90 -2.43
C LEU A 167 -4.89 -27.83 -1.78
N GLU A 168 -4.69 -28.07 -0.50
CA GLU A 168 -5.54 -28.91 0.32
C GLU A 168 -6.54 -28.02 1.09
N LYS A 169 -7.71 -28.57 1.40
CA LYS A 169 -8.67 -27.91 2.30
C LYS A 169 -8.50 -28.51 3.69
N ASP A 170 -8.74 -27.70 4.71
CA ASP A 170 -8.82 -28.15 6.10
C ASP A 170 -7.56 -28.87 6.60
N LEU A 171 -6.40 -28.49 6.04
CA LEU A 171 -5.06 -29.05 6.31
C LEU A 171 -4.61 -28.94 7.77
N TYR A 172 -5.10 -27.93 8.48
CA TYR A 172 -4.75 -27.67 9.88
C TYR A 172 -5.94 -27.96 10.79
N GLU A 173 -5.76 -28.89 11.72
CA GLU A 173 -6.68 -29.18 12.81
C GLU A 173 -6.34 -28.27 14.00
N ILE A 174 -7.29 -27.48 14.51
CA ILE A 174 -7.07 -26.61 15.68
C ILE A 174 -7.82 -27.15 16.89
N GLU A 175 -7.07 -27.46 17.96
CA GLU A 175 -7.61 -27.93 19.24
C GLU A 175 -6.97 -27.14 20.38
N ASN A 176 -7.76 -26.46 21.22
CA ASN A 176 -7.28 -25.72 22.40
C ASN A 176 -6.11 -24.76 22.10
N GLU A 177 -6.28 -23.88 21.09
CA GLU A 177 -5.24 -22.95 20.58
C GLU A 177 -3.97 -23.61 20.02
N LYS A 178 -3.92 -24.94 19.91
CA LYS A 178 -2.80 -25.69 19.31
C LYS A 178 -3.15 -26.12 17.89
N VAL A 179 -2.15 -26.05 17.02
CA VAL A 179 -2.30 -26.41 15.60
C VAL A 179 -1.68 -27.76 15.35
N PHE A 180 -2.44 -28.62 14.70
CA PHE A 180 -2.03 -29.97 14.32
C PHE A 180 -2.16 -30.18 12.80
N VAL A 181 -1.36 -31.11 12.29
CA VAL A 181 -1.48 -31.62 10.92
C VAL A 181 -1.32 -33.14 10.92
N SER A 182 -2.20 -33.83 10.22
CA SER A 182 -2.20 -35.28 10.10
C SER A 182 -1.55 -35.69 8.76
N LEU A 183 -0.58 -36.60 8.79
CA LEU A 183 0.11 -37.10 7.60
C LEU A 183 0.00 -38.63 7.50
N ALA A 184 -0.32 -39.12 6.30
CA ALA A 184 -0.30 -40.53 5.93
C ALA A 184 1.14 -41.08 5.84
N PRO A 185 1.36 -42.41 5.79
CA PRO A 185 2.69 -43.00 5.81
C PRO A 185 3.49 -42.58 4.57
N MET A 186 4.74 -42.14 4.77
CA MET A 186 5.63 -41.66 3.70
C MET A 186 5.15 -40.44 2.90
N GLU A 187 4.07 -39.78 3.34
CA GLU A 187 3.51 -38.58 2.70
C GLU A 187 4.39 -37.33 2.90
N ALA A 188 4.35 -36.41 1.95
CA ALA A 188 4.98 -35.10 2.05
C ALA A 188 3.98 -33.99 1.69
N VAL A 189 3.77 -33.05 2.63
CA VAL A 189 2.72 -32.03 2.56
C VAL A 189 3.34 -30.64 2.62
N TYR A 190 2.83 -29.71 1.81
CA TYR A 190 3.28 -28.32 1.78
C TYR A 190 2.44 -27.47 2.73
N LEU A 191 2.98 -27.21 3.92
CA LEU A 191 2.36 -26.44 4.98
C LEU A 191 2.47 -24.93 4.72
N PRO A 192 1.37 -24.19 4.53
CA PRO A 192 1.41 -22.76 4.27
C PRO A 192 1.52 -21.96 5.56
N PHE A 193 2.47 -21.03 5.60
CA PHE A 193 2.70 -20.10 6.70
C PHE A 193 2.75 -18.65 6.19
N LYS A 194 2.41 -17.72 7.07
CA LYS A 194 2.68 -16.29 6.92
C LYS A 194 3.53 -15.77 8.08
N PHE A 195 4.46 -14.89 7.77
CA PHE A 195 5.15 -14.05 8.74
C PHE A 195 4.63 -12.61 8.64
N ASP A 196 4.11 -12.08 9.75
CA ASP A 196 3.54 -10.74 9.82
C ASP A 196 4.38 -9.82 10.72
N SER A 197 5.09 -8.87 10.11
CA SER A 197 5.91 -7.89 10.82
C SER A 197 5.11 -6.72 11.42
N SER A 198 3.83 -6.56 11.06
CA SER A 198 3.01 -5.44 11.57
C SER A 198 2.70 -5.52 13.06
N ILE A 199 2.92 -6.69 13.67
CA ILE A 199 2.72 -6.98 15.10
C ILE A 199 3.82 -6.33 15.98
N LEU A 200 4.89 -5.76 15.39
CA LEU A 200 5.89 -5.01 16.15
C LEU A 200 5.30 -3.75 16.80
N GLY A 201 5.26 -3.74 18.13
CA GLY A 201 4.93 -2.56 18.93
C GLY A 201 6.03 -1.50 18.87
N ALA A 202 5.85 -0.51 17.99
CA ALA A 202 6.32 0.89 18.06
C ALA A 202 7.72 1.18 18.68
N SER A 203 8.71 0.31 18.47
CA SER A 203 10.10 0.51 18.88
C SER A 203 11.00 0.56 17.64
N PHE A 204 10.71 1.55 16.80
CA PHE A 204 11.46 1.81 15.56
C PHE A 204 12.96 1.98 15.85
N ARG A 205 13.78 1.16 15.19
CA ARG A 205 15.21 1.36 15.02
C ARG A 205 15.48 1.44 13.53
N ASP A 206 16.35 2.35 13.10
CA ASP A 206 16.69 2.54 11.68
C ASP A 206 17.67 1.47 11.13
N GLU A 207 17.90 0.39 11.89
CA GLU A 207 18.81 -0.71 11.57
C GLU A 207 18.03 -1.95 11.14
N GLU A 208 18.60 -2.78 10.26
CA GLU A 208 17.97 -4.06 9.90
C GLU A 208 17.96 -5.02 11.09
N GLU A 209 16.77 -5.50 11.49
CA GLU A 209 16.62 -6.47 12.57
C GLU A 209 16.73 -7.89 12.00
N ILE A 210 17.67 -8.69 12.50
CA ILE A 210 17.72 -10.13 12.22
C ILE A 210 17.01 -10.86 13.37
N VAL A 211 15.88 -11.48 13.04
CA VAL A 211 15.13 -12.36 13.93
C VAL A 211 15.50 -13.80 13.63
N GLU A 212 16.04 -14.50 14.62
CA GLU A 212 16.18 -15.96 14.56
C GLU A 212 15.04 -16.62 15.35
N THR A 213 14.28 -17.49 14.69
CA THR A 213 13.14 -18.19 15.30
C THR A 213 12.98 -19.58 14.72
N LYS A 214 12.30 -20.48 15.45
CA LYS A 214 12.14 -21.88 15.04
C LYS A 214 10.67 -22.30 15.12
N VAL A 215 10.25 -23.08 14.13
CA VAL A 215 8.98 -23.83 14.13
C VAL A 215 9.33 -25.30 14.28
N ILE A 216 8.81 -25.96 15.32
CA ILE A 216 9.15 -27.34 15.67
C ILE A 216 7.93 -28.23 15.45
N PHE A 217 8.05 -29.19 14.54
CA PHE A 217 7.03 -30.19 14.25
C PHE A 217 7.25 -31.39 15.18
N LYS A 218 6.36 -31.59 16.15
CA LYS A 218 6.47 -32.64 17.18
C LYS A 218 5.41 -33.72 16.99
N HIS A 219 5.75 -34.97 17.22
CA HIS A 219 4.77 -36.06 17.25
C HIS A 219 3.80 -35.86 18.42
N SER A 220 2.48 -35.84 18.18
CA SER A 220 1.49 -35.45 19.20
C SER A 220 1.47 -36.35 20.45
N GLN A 221 1.75 -37.65 20.28
CA GLN A 221 1.69 -38.62 21.38
C GLN A 221 3.00 -38.71 22.18
N THR A 222 4.15 -38.53 21.54
CA THR A 222 5.49 -38.72 22.16
C THR A 222 6.20 -37.41 22.45
N ASN A 223 5.70 -36.29 21.90
CA ASN A 223 6.31 -34.95 21.94
C ASN A 223 7.73 -34.88 21.34
N GLU A 224 8.13 -35.91 20.56
CA GLU A 224 9.44 -36.00 19.92
C GLU A 224 9.47 -35.15 18.63
N PRO A 225 10.55 -34.38 18.39
CA PRO A 225 10.67 -33.53 17.21
C PRO A 225 10.93 -34.39 15.96
N ILE A 226 10.05 -34.23 14.96
CA ILE A 226 10.10 -34.90 13.66
C ILE A 226 10.88 -34.04 12.66
N SER A 227 10.62 -32.73 12.66
CA SER A 227 11.33 -31.76 11.85
C SER A 227 11.39 -30.41 12.56
N ILE A 228 12.40 -29.62 12.22
CA ILE A 228 12.59 -28.25 12.72
C ILE A 228 12.78 -27.35 11.49
N LEU A 229 11.99 -26.30 11.40
CA LEU A 229 12.22 -25.21 10.46
C LEU A 229 12.90 -24.07 11.23
N ASP A 230 14.11 -23.74 10.83
CA ASP A 230 14.98 -22.74 11.44
C ASP A 230 15.01 -21.50 10.55
N LEU A 231 14.43 -20.40 11.04
CA LEU A 231 14.13 -19.21 10.27
C LEU A 231 15.04 -18.05 10.69
N SER A 232 15.83 -17.56 9.75
CA SER A 232 16.55 -16.31 9.86
C SER A 232 15.79 -15.25 9.05
N ILE A 233 15.09 -14.37 9.75
CA ILE A 233 14.20 -13.37 9.15
C ILE A 233 14.88 -12.01 9.24
N LEU A 234 15.35 -11.50 8.10
CA LEU A 234 15.87 -10.14 7.96
C LEU A 234 14.68 -9.19 7.77
N ILE A 235 14.38 -8.39 8.80
CA ILE A 235 13.36 -7.35 8.77
C ILE A 235 14.02 -6.03 8.39
N SER A 236 13.82 -5.59 7.16
CA SER A 236 14.24 -4.27 6.70
C SER A 236 13.13 -3.24 6.98
N THR A 237 13.49 -2.06 7.48
CA THR A 237 12.56 -0.94 7.69
C THR A 237 11.99 -0.46 6.36
N CYS A 238 10.67 -0.58 6.18
CA CYS A 238 9.94 -0.08 5.02
C CYS A 238 8.79 0.84 5.44
N ALA A 239 9.11 1.84 6.28
CA ALA A 239 8.29 3.04 6.27
C ALA A 239 8.53 3.73 4.91
N LEU A 240 7.52 3.73 4.04
CA LEU A 240 7.56 4.36 2.72
C LEU A 240 7.98 5.82 2.88
N SER A 241 9.26 6.10 2.63
CA SER A 241 9.90 7.30 3.19
C SER A 241 9.62 8.54 2.34
N ALA A 242 9.33 8.32 1.06
CA ALA A 242 8.85 9.36 0.15
C ALA A 242 8.10 8.76 -1.05
N GLN A 243 7.15 9.54 -1.56
CA GLN A 243 6.42 9.25 -2.79
C GLN A 243 6.68 10.35 -3.81
N PHE A 244 7.05 9.97 -5.03
CA PHE A 244 7.01 10.87 -6.16
C PHE A 244 5.85 10.52 -7.08
N ARG A 245 5.14 11.56 -7.55
CA ARG A 245 4.10 11.43 -8.56
C ARG A 245 4.32 12.48 -9.64
N TRP A 246 4.59 12.01 -10.85
CA TRP A 246 4.70 12.87 -12.03
C TRP A 246 3.50 12.69 -12.93
N PHE A 247 3.18 13.79 -13.58
CA PHE A 247 2.03 14.01 -14.42
C PHE A 247 2.59 14.58 -15.72
N MET A 248 2.46 13.82 -16.81
CA MET A 248 3.13 14.08 -18.08
C MET A 248 2.15 14.02 -19.24
N ASP A 249 2.46 14.75 -20.30
CA ASP A 249 1.72 14.68 -21.56
C ASP A 249 2.12 13.41 -22.33
N GLU A 250 1.16 12.74 -22.98
CA GLU A 250 1.30 11.41 -23.59
C GLU A 250 2.42 11.33 -24.64
N CYS A 251 2.75 12.47 -25.27
CA CYS A 251 3.82 12.59 -26.26
C CYS A 251 5.10 13.29 -25.72
N SER A 252 5.22 13.53 -24.41
CA SER A 252 6.35 14.28 -23.83
C SER A 252 7.51 13.39 -23.39
N LYS A 253 8.72 13.69 -23.88
CA LYS A 253 9.96 13.12 -23.34
C LYS A 253 10.37 13.89 -22.08
N VAL A 254 10.42 13.22 -20.94
CA VAL A 254 11.00 13.75 -19.70
C VAL A 254 12.12 12.82 -19.24
N ALA A 255 13.30 13.40 -19.05
CA ALA A 255 14.37 12.81 -18.26
C ALA A 255 14.50 13.63 -16.97
N LYS A 256 14.46 12.97 -15.81
CA LYS A 256 14.64 13.63 -14.52
C LYS A 256 15.61 12.82 -13.67
N LEU A 257 16.78 13.41 -13.42
CA LEU A 257 17.74 12.87 -12.48
C LEU A 257 17.23 13.15 -11.06
N ILE A 258 17.24 12.12 -10.23
CA ILE A 258 16.72 12.15 -8.86
C ILE A 258 17.79 11.49 -8.00
N SER A 259 18.25 12.19 -6.96
CA SER A 259 19.04 11.54 -5.92
C SER A 259 18.11 10.59 -5.16
N ILE A 260 18.41 9.30 -5.21
CA ILE A 260 17.68 8.25 -4.50
C ILE A 260 18.56 7.81 -3.32
N PRO A 261 18.47 8.44 -2.14
CA PRO A 261 19.09 7.91 -0.94
C PRO A 261 18.49 6.55 -0.52
N ASN A 262 19.17 5.87 0.42
CA ASN A 262 18.90 4.49 0.89
C ASN A 262 17.56 4.34 1.65
N TYR A 263 16.46 4.62 0.97
CA TYR A 263 15.09 4.56 1.45
C TYR A 263 14.21 3.77 0.49
N VAL A 264 12.99 3.42 0.90
CA VAL A 264 12.01 2.79 0.00
C VAL A 264 11.09 3.84 -0.61
N TRP A 265 11.07 3.88 -1.93
CA TRP A 265 10.37 4.90 -2.72
C TRP A 265 9.18 4.31 -3.46
N LYS A 266 8.10 5.09 -3.56
CA LYS A 266 7.00 4.79 -4.49
C LYS A 266 6.95 5.86 -5.58
N ILE A 267 7.22 5.43 -6.80
CA ILE A 267 7.23 6.26 -7.99
C ILE A 267 5.95 6.00 -8.80
N TYR A 268 5.21 7.07 -9.07
CA TYR A 268 4.09 7.08 -10.02
C TYR A 268 4.44 7.97 -11.20
N ILE A 269 4.37 7.42 -12.42
CA ILE A 269 4.45 8.18 -13.67
C ILE A 269 3.09 8.04 -14.34
N HIS A 270 2.34 9.13 -14.41
CA HIS A 270 1.05 9.17 -15.10
C HIS A 270 1.23 9.85 -16.46
N SER A 271 1.06 9.07 -17.52
CA SER A 271 0.83 9.58 -18.87
C SER A 271 -0.62 10.09 -18.95
N MET A 272 -0.82 11.28 -19.48
CA MET A 272 -2.13 11.94 -19.58
C MET A 272 -2.25 12.71 -20.89
N GLN A 273 -3.46 12.79 -21.43
CA GLN A 273 -3.72 13.58 -22.62
C GLN A 273 -3.81 15.06 -22.24
N LYS A 274 -2.83 15.86 -22.69
CA LYS A 274 -2.87 17.30 -22.44
C LYS A 274 -3.80 17.99 -23.43
N LEU A 275 -4.68 18.83 -22.90
CA LEU A 275 -5.55 19.69 -23.68
C LEU A 275 -5.29 21.16 -23.32
N PHE A 276 -5.38 22.04 -24.31
CA PHE A 276 -5.37 23.48 -24.10
C PHE A 276 -6.81 23.98 -24.28
N VAL A 277 -7.32 24.69 -23.29
CA VAL A 277 -8.67 25.24 -23.31
C VAL A 277 -8.56 26.72 -23.00
N GLU A 278 -9.05 27.55 -23.90
CA GLU A 278 -9.14 29.00 -23.73
C GLU A 278 -10.61 29.38 -23.55
N GLY A 279 -10.89 30.26 -22.59
CA GLY A 279 -12.25 30.66 -22.27
C GLY A 279 -12.31 32.07 -21.68
N ILE A 280 -13.53 32.55 -21.49
CA ILE A 280 -13.82 33.85 -20.89
C ILE A 280 -14.57 33.61 -19.57
N GLN A 281 -14.28 34.38 -18.53
CA GLN A 281 -14.89 34.20 -17.22
C GLN A 281 -16.42 34.20 -17.31
N ALA A 282 -17.03 33.19 -16.67
CA ALA A 282 -18.46 32.87 -16.62
C ALA A 282 -19.17 32.57 -17.97
N GLN A 283 -18.47 32.59 -19.11
CA GLN A 283 -19.00 32.06 -20.37
C GLN A 283 -18.86 30.53 -20.47
N THR A 284 -19.67 29.89 -21.31
CA THR A 284 -19.60 28.44 -21.56
C THR A 284 -18.69 28.11 -22.76
N THR A 285 -17.55 27.47 -22.51
CA THR A 285 -16.65 26.93 -23.54
C THR A 285 -16.86 25.42 -23.70
N LYS A 286 -17.10 24.93 -24.93
CA LYS A 286 -17.15 23.48 -25.22
C LYS A 286 -15.74 22.88 -25.20
N ILE A 287 -15.58 21.75 -24.51
CA ILE A 287 -14.30 21.02 -24.41
C ILE A 287 -14.35 19.79 -25.33
N PRO A 288 -13.40 19.60 -26.27
CA PRO A 288 -13.39 18.45 -27.17
C PRO A 288 -12.84 17.21 -26.46
N LEU A 289 -13.64 16.60 -25.57
CA LEU A 289 -13.31 15.35 -24.90
C LEU A 289 -13.89 14.15 -25.65
N SER A 290 -13.07 13.11 -25.81
CA SER A 290 -13.46 11.83 -26.41
C SER A 290 -12.76 10.68 -25.72
N LEU A 291 -13.46 9.57 -25.55
CA LEU A 291 -12.94 8.37 -24.90
C LEU A 291 -13.15 7.14 -25.76
N LYS A 292 -12.11 6.32 -25.85
CA LYS A 292 -12.19 4.93 -26.28
C LYS A 292 -11.55 4.07 -25.19
N PRO A 293 -12.25 3.08 -24.62
CA PRO A 293 -11.65 2.10 -23.70
C PRO A 293 -10.40 1.44 -24.33
N PRO A 294 -9.33 1.20 -23.54
CA PRO A 294 -8.12 0.54 -24.02
C PRO A 294 -8.32 -0.97 -24.21
N ASP A 295 -9.18 -1.57 -23.39
CA ASP A 295 -9.51 -3.00 -23.46
C ASP A 295 -10.56 -3.28 -24.55
N GLN A 296 -10.56 -4.49 -25.11
CA GLN A 296 -11.49 -4.90 -26.17
C GLN A 296 -12.91 -5.22 -25.66
N THR A 297 -13.26 -4.77 -24.46
CA THR A 297 -14.54 -5.01 -23.79
C THR A 297 -15.18 -3.69 -23.40
N ASP A 298 -16.49 -3.58 -23.56
CA ASP A 298 -17.25 -2.40 -23.13
C ASP A 298 -17.16 -2.23 -21.60
N GLN A 299 -16.98 -1.00 -21.13
CA GLN A 299 -16.67 -0.66 -19.73
C GLN A 299 -17.73 0.29 -19.15
N LEU A 300 -18.04 0.14 -17.85
CA LEU A 300 -18.99 1.02 -17.16
C LEU A 300 -18.23 2.20 -16.55
N ILE A 301 -18.26 3.34 -17.22
CA ILE A 301 -17.37 4.45 -16.95
C ILE A 301 -18.10 5.59 -16.23
N GLN A 302 -17.45 6.14 -15.20
CA GLN A 302 -17.82 7.39 -14.56
C GLN A 302 -16.70 8.42 -14.73
N PHE A 303 -17.09 9.69 -14.93
CA PHE A 303 -16.16 10.81 -14.98
C PHE A 303 -16.07 11.54 -13.64
N HIS A 304 -14.87 12.00 -13.31
CA HIS A 304 -14.62 12.92 -12.20
C HIS A 304 -13.73 14.06 -12.66
N THR A 305 -13.83 15.23 -12.01
CA THR A 305 -13.05 16.43 -12.31
C THR A 305 -12.55 17.09 -11.03
N THR A 306 -11.41 17.76 -11.08
CA THR A 306 -10.84 18.52 -9.94
C THR A 306 -11.40 19.94 -9.82
N SER A 307 -12.41 20.32 -10.63
CA SER A 307 -12.96 21.67 -10.65
C SER A 307 -14.43 21.68 -11.05
N GLU A 308 -15.27 22.26 -10.19
CA GLU A 308 -16.71 22.46 -10.40
C GLU A 308 -17.03 23.32 -11.64
N ALA A 309 -16.08 24.16 -12.07
CA ALA A 309 -16.17 24.90 -13.33
C ALA A 309 -16.25 24.00 -14.58
N VAL A 310 -16.06 22.68 -14.48
CA VAL A 310 -16.18 21.75 -15.61
C VAL A 310 -17.38 20.83 -15.42
N SER A 311 -18.35 20.94 -16.33
CA SER A 311 -19.49 20.03 -16.42
C SER A 311 -19.21 18.94 -17.46
N LEU A 312 -19.46 17.68 -17.09
CA LEU A 312 -19.25 16.50 -17.92
C LEU A 312 -20.56 15.71 -18.00
N LEU A 313 -21.04 15.46 -19.21
CA LEU A 313 -22.23 14.65 -19.46
C LEU A 313 -21.86 13.34 -20.18
N PRO A 314 -22.40 12.18 -19.74
CA PRO A 314 -23.37 12.03 -18.64
C PRO A 314 -22.75 12.17 -17.24
N HIS A 315 -23.55 12.66 -16.27
CA HIS A 315 -23.14 12.76 -14.86
C HIS A 315 -23.17 11.40 -14.12
N GLN A 316 -24.02 10.49 -14.58
CA GLN A 316 -24.15 9.13 -14.05
C GLN A 316 -23.23 8.17 -14.84
N PRO A 317 -22.83 7.03 -14.25
CA PRO A 317 -22.08 6.00 -14.96
C PRO A 317 -22.78 5.56 -16.25
N PHE A 318 -22.01 5.33 -17.31
CA PHE A 318 -22.52 4.92 -18.63
C PHE A 318 -21.62 3.87 -19.26
N ILE A 319 -22.17 3.06 -20.16
CA ILE A 319 -21.39 2.06 -20.88
C ILE A 319 -20.68 2.73 -22.05
N ALA A 320 -19.34 2.73 -22.02
CA ALA A 320 -18.50 3.16 -23.14
C ALA A 320 -18.05 1.93 -23.92
N SER A 321 -18.27 1.91 -25.24
CA SER A 321 -17.91 0.74 -26.04
C SER A 321 -16.44 0.75 -26.47
N ALA A 322 -15.79 -0.41 -26.42
CA ALA A 322 -14.42 -0.60 -26.89
C ALA A 322 -14.25 -0.37 -28.41
N THR A 323 -15.33 -0.49 -29.18
CA THR A 323 -15.28 -0.42 -30.65
C THR A 323 -15.44 1.00 -31.19
N THR A 324 -16.13 1.89 -30.46
CA THR A 324 -16.51 3.22 -30.94
C THR A 324 -15.95 4.34 -30.07
N LEU A 325 -15.64 5.47 -30.69
CA LEU A 325 -15.18 6.66 -29.98
C LEU A 325 -16.37 7.35 -29.31
N SER A 326 -16.44 7.29 -27.98
CA SER A 326 -17.47 7.99 -27.21
C SER A 326 -17.14 9.48 -27.17
N GLN A 327 -17.95 10.31 -27.82
CA GLN A 327 -17.87 11.77 -27.70
C GLN A 327 -18.48 12.21 -26.35
N ILE A 328 -17.69 12.91 -25.55
CA ILE A 328 -18.10 13.37 -24.21
C ILE A 328 -18.60 14.81 -24.34
N LYS A 329 -19.81 15.08 -23.86
CA LYS A 329 -20.35 16.44 -23.82
C LYS A 329 -19.75 17.14 -22.60
N ALA A 330 -18.64 17.85 -22.83
CA ALA A 330 -17.89 18.53 -21.79
C ALA A 330 -17.90 20.06 -21.98
N PHE A 331 -18.07 20.79 -20.89
CA PHE A 331 -18.22 22.24 -20.88
C PHE A 331 -17.42 22.86 -19.73
N LEU A 332 -16.74 23.97 -20.00
CA LEU A 332 -16.09 24.83 -19.01
C LEU A 332 -16.95 26.09 -18.81
N VAL A 333 -17.31 26.39 -17.57
CA VAL A 333 -17.94 27.66 -17.14
C VAL A 333 -17.09 28.23 -16.01
N PRO A 334 -16.07 29.06 -16.31
CA PRO A 334 -15.02 29.38 -15.34
C PRO A 334 -15.40 30.57 -14.45
N ASN A 335 -15.54 30.34 -13.15
CA ASN A 335 -15.76 31.40 -12.15
C ASN A 335 -14.49 32.20 -11.78
N PHE A 336 -13.42 32.09 -12.57
CA PHE A 336 -12.08 32.62 -12.27
C PHE A 336 -11.42 33.22 -13.51
N THR A 337 -10.37 34.01 -13.33
CA THR A 337 -9.47 34.47 -14.41
C THR A 337 -8.06 33.89 -14.23
N GLY A 338 -7.23 34.01 -15.27
CA GLY A 338 -5.85 33.53 -15.28
C GLY A 338 -5.72 32.07 -15.70
N LYS A 339 -4.60 31.44 -15.33
CA LYS A 339 -4.25 30.08 -15.76
C LYS A 339 -4.47 29.07 -14.65
N ARG A 340 -5.09 27.93 -14.95
CA ARG A 340 -5.27 26.79 -14.04
C ARG A 340 -5.05 25.47 -14.77
N ILE A 341 -4.65 24.44 -14.03
CA ILE A 341 -4.68 23.06 -14.51
C ILE A 341 -5.91 22.40 -13.90
N ILE A 342 -6.76 21.81 -14.75
CA ILE A 342 -7.91 21.00 -14.33
C ILE A 342 -7.68 19.57 -14.82
N ILE A 343 -7.86 18.59 -13.94
CA ILE A 343 -7.74 17.17 -14.29
C ILE A 343 -9.15 16.60 -14.43
N VAL A 344 -9.35 15.79 -15.47
CA VAL A 344 -10.54 14.96 -15.67
C VAL A 344 -10.10 13.50 -15.74
N THR A 345 -10.80 12.61 -15.06
CA THR A 345 -10.52 11.16 -15.04
C THR A 345 -11.74 10.36 -15.48
N ALA A 346 -11.53 9.35 -16.32
CA ALA A 346 -12.48 8.28 -16.60
C ALA A 346 -12.11 7.05 -15.76
N VAL A 347 -13.05 6.52 -14.99
CA VAL A 347 -12.85 5.36 -14.10
C VAL A 347 -13.88 4.29 -14.41
N ASP A 348 -13.45 3.02 -14.54
CA ASP A 348 -14.37 1.88 -14.58
C ASP A 348 -14.88 1.61 -13.18
N VAL A 349 -16.21 1.65 -13.03
CA VAL A 349 -16.91 1.55 -11.74
C VAL A 349 -16.91 0.13 -11.17
N ASN A 350 -16.84 -0.90 -12.01
CA ASN A 350 -16.90 -2.30 -11.58
C ASN A 350 -15.60 -2.74 -10.90
N ILE A 351 -14.45 -2.32 -11.45
CA ILE A 351 -13.11 -2.71 -10.99
C ILE A 351 -12.31 -1.57 -10.34
N ALA A 352 -12.92 -0.39 -10.19
CA ALA A 352 -12.31 0.83 -9.64
C ALA A 352 -10.98 1.23 -10.32
N GLN A 353 -10.86 0.98 -11.63
CA GLN A 353 -9.64 1.20 -12.40
C GLN A 353 -9.70 2.53 -13.18
N LEU A 354 -8.61 3.29 -13.15
CA LEU A 354 -8.44 4.46 -14.02
C LEU A 354 -8.29 4.01 -15.48
N ILE A 355 -9.22 4.45 -16.34
CA ILE A 355 -9.25 4.11 -17.76
C ILE A 355 -8.56 5.17 -18.60
N ASN A 356 -8.78 6.46 -18.32
CA ASN A 356 -8.08 7.56 -18.98
C ASN A 356 -8.02 8.80 -18.06
N CYS A 357 -7.06 9.69 -18.31
CA CYS A 357 -6.90 10.94 -17.59
C CYS A 357 -6.43 12.06 -18.52
N TRP A 358 -7.17 13.19 -18.48
CA TRP A 358 -6.88 14.39 -19.25
C TRP A 358 -6.38 15.50 -18.33
N MET A 359 -5.36 16.22 -18.79
CA MET A 359 -4.80 17.39 -18.11
C MET A 359 -5.10 18.64 -18.94
N MET A 360 -6.12 19.39 -18.54
CA MET A 360 -6.55 20.60 -19.22
C MET A 360 -5.76 21.79 -18.67
N SER A 361 -4.89 22.35 -19.51
CA SER A 361 -4.23 23.64 -19.28
C SER A 361 -5.20 24.75 -19.69
N VAL A 362 -5.97 25.25 -18.73
CA VAL A 362 -7.02 26.24 -18.95
C VAL A 362 -6.47 27.65 -18.80
N THR A 363 -6.69 28.51 -19.79
CA THR A 363 -6.42 29.96 -19.71
C THR A 363 -7.74 30.71 -19.82
N VAL A 364 -8.08 31.50 -18.80
CA VAL A 364 -9.33 32.28 -18.76
C VAL A 364 -9.03 33.77 -18.77
N SER A 365 -9.56 34.48 -19.76
CA SER A 365 -9.53 35.95 -19.81
C SER A 365 -10.75 36.55 -19.09
N PRO A 366 -10.64 37.76 -18.51
CA PRO A 366 -11.82 38.51 -18.10
C PRO A 366 -12.67 38.87 -19.34
N PRO A 367 -14.00 38.94 -19.23
CA PRO A 367 -14.86 39.45 -20.29
C PRO A 367 -14.63 40.96 -20.50
N ASN A 368 -14.96 41.43 -21.70
CA ASN A 368 -14.89 42.84 -22.03
C ASN A 368 -16.01 43.62 -21.32
N ILE A 369 -15.69 44.27 -20.21
CA ILE A 369 -16.65 45.05 -19.42
C ILE A 369 -16.92 46.40 -20.09
N VAL A 370 -18.12 46.53 -20.66
CA VAL A 370 -18.60 47.75 -21.31
C VAL A 370 -18.92 48.85 -20.28
N LYS A 371 -19.40 48.47 -19.09
CA LYS A 371 -19.78 49.40 -18.03
C LYS A 371 -19.76 48.76 -16.64
N THR A 372 -19.36 49.53 -15.64
CA THR A 372 -19.43 49.15 -14.22
C THR A 372 -20.52 49.96 -13.51
N TYR A 373 -21.31 49.31 -12.67
CA TYR A 373 -22.34 49.91 -11.82
C TYR A 373 -21.96 49.73 -10.34
N GLU A 374 -21.79 50.84 -9.63
CA GLU A 374 -21.59 50.85 -8.17
C GLU A 374 -22.96 50.80 -7.47
N ILE A 375 -23.17 49.77 -6.65
CA ILE A 375 -24.46 49.44 -6.05
C ILE A 375 -24.26 49.32 -4.54
N LYS A 376 -24.86 50.22 -3.76
CA LYS A 376 -24.98 50.05 -2.30
C LYS A 376 -26.30 49.36 -1.96
N LEU A 377 -26.26 48.41 -1.04
CA LEU A 377 -27.40 47.70 -0.46
C LEU A 377 -27.20 47.55 1.06
N PRO A 378 -28.28 47.55 1.86
CA PRO A 378 -28.17 47.26 3.29
C PRO A 378 -27.89 45.76 3.51
N LEU A 379 -27.12 45.42 4.55
CA LEU A 379 -26.90 44.02 4.94
C LEU A 379 -28.21 43.30 5.32
N GLN A 380 -29.06 43.94 6.12
CA GLN A 380 -30.33 43.36 6.57
C GLN A 380 -31.46 43.66 5.59
N MET A 381 -31.39 43.04 4.41
CA MET A 381 -32.41 43.17 3.38
C MET A 381 -33.51 42.10 3.57
N SER A 382 -34.74 42.51 3.86
CA SER A 382 -35.88 41.60 4.11
C SER A 382 -36.71 41.27 2.86
N GLN A 383 -36.49 42.00 1.76
CA GLN A 383 -37.22 41.87 0.49
C GLN A 383 -36.24 41.97 -0.68
N ILE A 384 -36.66 41.51 -1.85
CA ILE A 384 -35.89 41.68 -3.09
C ILE A 384 -35.82 43.18 -3.43
N VAL A 385 -34.62 43.68 -3.73
CA VAL A 385 -34.43 45.03 -4.27
C VAL A 385 -34.30 44.94 -5.79
N GLN A 386 -35.06 45.73 -6.53
CA GLN A 386 -34.99 45.77 -7.98
C GLN A 386 -34.19 46.99 -8.48
N LYS A 387 -33.30 46.80 -9.46
CA LYS A 387 -32.65 47.89 -10.20
C LYS A 387 -32.68 47.61 -11.70
N LYS A 388 -32.78 48.65 -12.53
CA LYS A 388 -32.89 48.49 -13.99
C LYS A 388 -31.58 48.84 -14.69
N ILE A 389 -31.16 48.00 -15.63
CA ILE A 389 -30.08 48.28 -16.59
C ILE A 389 -30.70 48.47 -17.98
N ALA A 390 -30.12 49.35 -18.79
CA ALA A 390 -30.62 49.59 -20.15
C ALA A 390 -29.76 48.84 -21.17
N ILE A 391 -30.40 48.11 -22.07
CA ILE A 391 -29.78 47.31 -23.14
C ILE A 391 -30.30 47.84 -24.47
N THR A 392 -29.42 47.96 -25.47
CA THR A 392 -29.74 48.54 -26.78
C THR A 392 -29.34 47.58 -27.88
N ASN A 393 -30.24 47.30 -28.82
CA ASN A 393 -29.91 46.55 -30.02
C ASN A 393 -29.15 47.45 -31.00
N GLN A 394 -27.82 47.37 -31.04
CA GLN A 394 -26.99 48.23 -31.88
C GLN A 394 -27.09 47.93 -33.39
N TYR A 395 -27.86 46.91 -33.78
CA TYR A 395 -27.96 46.43 -35.16
C TYR A 395 -29.21 46.97 -35.88
N SER A 396 -29.11 47.05 -37.22
CA SER A 396 -30.19 47.45 -38.12
C SER A 396 -31.24 46.34 -38.38
N MET A 397 -31.22 45.26 -37.61
CA MET A 397 -32.12 44.11 -37.71
C MET A 397 -32.58 43.69 -36.31
N ALA A 398 -33.78 43.13 -36.21
CA ALA A 398 -34.29 42.62 -34.94
C ALA A 398 -33.42 41.45 -34.45
N ARG A 399 -33.21 41.36 -33.13
CA ARG A 399 -32.40 40.30 -32.49
C ARG A 399 -33.00 39.86 -31.16
N ASN A 400 -32.71 38.62 -30.79
CA ASN A 400 -33.04 38.07 -29.48
C ASN A 400 -31.81 38.14 -28.59
N TYR A 401 -31.94 38.74 -27.41
CA TYR A 401 -30.87 38.81 -26.42
C TYR A 401 -31.22 37.99 -25.19
N ARG A 402 -30.26 37.23 -24.67
CA ARG A 402 -30.34 36.60 -23.35
C ARG A 402 -29.50 37.41 -22.36
N VAL A 403 -30.11 37.78 -21.26
CA VAL A 403 -29.49 38.52 -20.16
C VAL A 403 -29.42 37.61 -18.94
N HIS A 404 -28.23 37.38 -18.40
CA HIS A 404 -28.04 36.52 -17.24
C HIS A 404 -26.87 37.01 -16.37
N THR A 405 -26.71 36.46 -15.16
CA THR A 405 -25.68 36.90 -14.19
C THR A 405 -24.67 35.79 -13.88
N SER A 406 -23.47 36.17 -13.42
CA SER A 406 -22.45 35.23 -12.95
C SER A 406 -22.76 34.59 -11.59
N ASN A 407 -23.81 35.03 -10.89
CA ASN A 407 -24.19 34.51 -9.57
C ASN A 407 -25.69 34.69 -9.30
N ALA A 408 -26.48 33.74 -9.79
CA ALA A 408 -27.93 33.71 -9.64
C ALA A 408 -28.42 33.63 -8.18
N ASN A 409 -27.57 33.21 -7.22
CA ASN A 409 -27.94 33.19 -5.80
C ASN A 409 -28.03 34.58 -5.18
N LEU A 410 -27.40 35.59 -5.80
CA LEU A 410 -27.36 36.97 -5.30
C LEU A 410 -28.13 37.93 -6.19
N VAL A 411 -28.05 37.76 -7.52
CA VAL A 411 -28.75 38.61 -8.49
C VAL A 411 -29.32 37.75 -9.62
N THR A 412 -30.64 37.79 -9.82
CA THR A 412 -31.30 37.21 -11.01
C THR A 412 -31.76 38.32 -11.96
N VAL A 413 -32.31 37.91 -13.10
CA VAL A 413 -32.91 38.80 -14.09
C VAL A 413 -34.40 38.45 -14.20
N GLU A 414 -35.27 39.44 -14.01
CA GLU A 414 -36.75 39.24 -14.03
C GLU A 414 -37.22 38.58 -15.35
N LYS A 415 -36.56 38.95 -16.46
CA LYS A 415 -36.81 38.41 -17.79
C LYS A 415 -35.50 38.25 -18.54
N GLU A 416 -34.95 37.03 -18.59
CA GLU A 416 -33.68 36.75 -19.29
C GLU A 416 -33.78 37.02 -20.80
N TYR A 417 -34.83 36.53 -21.47
CA TYR A 417 -34.95 36.56 -22.93
C TYR A 417 -35.72 37.79 -23.43
N ASN A 418 -35.09 38.59 -24.28
CA ASN A 418 -35.61 39.87 -24.74
C ASN A 418 -35.41 40.02 -26.25
N SER A 419 -36.51 40.02 -27.01
CA SER A 419 -36.50 40.34 -28.45
C SER A 419 -36.57 41.86 -28.64
N LEU A 420 -35.61 42.43 -29.35
CA LEU A 420 -35.49 43.88 -29.62
C LEU A 420 -35.57 44.14 -31.12
N GLN A 421 -36.31 45.17 -31.51
CA GLN A 421 -36.35 45.73 -32.86
C GLN A 421 -35.04 46.48 -33.21
N PRO A 422 -34.79 46.84 -34.48
CA PRO A 422 -33.60 47.60 -34.88
C PRO A 422 -33.44 48.89 -34.09
N ASN A 423 -32.26 49.13 -33.51
CA ASN A 423 -31.96 50.30 -32.66
C ASN A 423 -32.86 50.46 -31.42
N GLU A 424 -33.65 49.46 -31.04
CA GLU A 424 -34.52 49.52 -29.86
C GLU A 424 -33.69 49.48 -28.57
N LYS A 425 -34.13 50.22 -27.56
CA LYS A 425 -33.54 50.27 -26.23
C LYS A 425 -34.58 49.92 -25.17
N ILE A 426 -34.32 48.85 -24.42
CA ILE A 426 -35.18 48.40 -23.33
C ILE A 426 -34.50 48.58 -21.97
N SER A 427 -35.27 48.50 -20.88
CA SER A 427 -34.76 48.44 -19.52
C SER A 427 -35.08 47.07 -18.91
N VAL A 428 -34.05 46.30 -18.59
CA VAL A 428 -34.14 44.98 -17.95
C VAL A 428 -33.98 45.12 -16.44
N THR A 429 -34.86 44.49 -15.68
CA THR A 429 -34.83 44.48 -14.22
C THR A 429 -33.89 43.38 -13.71
N LEU A 430 -32.97 43.78 -12.83
CA LEU A 430 -32.12 42.92 -12.02
C LEU A 430 -32.69 42.85 -10.60
N GLU A 431 -32.77 41.65 -10.05
CA GLU A 431 -33.39 41.36 -8.76
C GLU A 431 -32.31 40.92 -7.75
N PHE A 432 -32.04 41.77 -6.77
CA PHE A 432 -31.03 41.57 -5.74
C PHE A 432 -31.66 40.85 -4.55
N HIS A 433 -31.09 39.72 -4.16
CA HIS A 433 -31.68 38.80 -3.19
C HIS A 433 -31.22 39.13 -1.75
N PRO A 434 -32.08 38.92 -0.74
CA PRO A 434 -31.70 38.88 0.66
C PRO A 434 -30.51 37.96 0.94
N ILE A 435 -29.57 38.42 1.80
CA ILE A 435 -28.42 37.63 2.24
C ILE A 435 -28.30 37.78 3.77
N GLN A 436 -28.02 36.69 4.47
CA GLN A 436 -27.75 36.71 5.91
C GLN A 436 -26.25 36.67 6.15
N VAL A 437 -25.64 37.85 6.37
CA VAL A 437 -24.21 38.01 6.69
C VAL A 437 -24.04 39.08 7.77
N ASP A 438 -23.23 38.81 8.79
CA ASP A 438 -23.04 39.71 9.95
C ASP A 438 -21.96 40.79 9.73
N ARG A 439 -21.41 40.92 8.52
CA ARG A 439 -20.27 41.80 8.22
C ARG A 439 -20.39 42.43 6.85
N ASP A 440 -19.95 43.69 6.75
CA ASP A 440 -19.80 44.42 5.49
C ASP A 440 -18.91 43.64 4.50
N PHE A 441 -19.34 43.58 3.25
CA PHE A 441 -18.55 42.99 2.18
C PHE A 441 -18.83 43.63 0.82
N VAL A 442 -17.87 43.51 -0.08
CA VAL A 442 -18.00 43.91 -1.48
C VAL A 442 -17.94 42.66 -2.33
N VAL A 443 -18.90 42.51 -3.24
CA VAL A 443 -18.93 41.44 -4.24
C VAL A 443 -19.02 42.05 -5.63
N GLU A 444 -18.29 41.46 -6.57
CA GLU A 444 -18.41 41.78 -8.00
C GLU A 444 -19.23 40.68 -8.67
N ILE A 445 -20.30 41.09 -9.36
CA ILE A 445 -21.17 40.19 -10.13
C ILE A 445 -21.21 40.69 -11.57
N LEU A 446 -21.01 39.80 -12.52
CA LEU A 446 -21.06 40.13 -13.93
C LEU A 446 -22.47 39.89 -14.47
N VAL A 447 -22.93 40.78 -15.34
CA VAL A 447 -24.15 40.62 -16.13
C VAL A 447 -23.76 40.51 -17.58
N PHE A 448 -24.19 39.45 -18.24
CA PHE A 448 -23.90 39.16 -19.64
C PHE A 448 -25.12 39.46 -20.49
N VAL A 449 -24.88 40.08 -21.64
CA VAL A 449 -25.85 40.24 -22.72
C VAL A 449 -25.33 39.42 -23.88
N GLU A 450 -25.99 38.31 -24.16
CA GLU A 450 -25.65 37.40 -25.26
C GLU A 450 -26.69 37.49 -26.36
N ASP A 451 -26.27 37.32 -27.61
CA ASP A 451 -27.18 36.96 -28.69
C ASP A 451 -27.74 35.56 -28.40
N ALA A 452 -29.06 35.45 -28.26
CA ALA A 452 -29.72 34.22 -27.82
C ALA A 452 -29.76 33.14 -28.91
N ASP A 453 -29.61 33.52 -30.18
CA ASP A 453 -29.64 32.60 -31.33
C ASP A 453 -28.23 32.07 -31.65
N LEU A 454 -27.19 32.89 -31.44
CA LEU A 454 -25.79 32.54 -31.69
C LEU A 454 -25.01 32.11 -30.43
N ALA A 455 -25.54 32.34 -29.23
CA ALA A 455 -24.84 32.19 -27.94
C ALA A 455 -23.49 32.94 -27.89
N GLN A 456 -23.44 34.11 -28.54
CA GLN A 456 -22.27 34.99 -28.58
C GLN A 456 -22.46 36.14 -27.60
N GLN A 457 -21.47 36.42 -26.74
CA GLN A 457 -21.51 37.60 -25.89
C GLN A 457 -21.38 38.88 -26.72
N GLU A 458 -22.34 39.78 -26.58
CA GLU A 458 -22.37 41.11 -27.22
C GLU A 458 -21.85 42.16 -26.23
N GLU A 459 -22.38 42.19 -25.00
CA GLU A 459 -21.95 43.11 -23.95
C GLU A 459 -21.77 42.39 -22.61
N ALA A 460 -20.88 42.88 -21.75
CA ALA A 460 -20.81 42.50 -20.35
C ALA A 460 -20.75 43.74 -19.46
N TYR A 461 -21.43 43.69 -18.31
CA TYR A 461 -21.42 44.73 -17.30
C TYR A 461 -20.89 44.17 -15.98
N SER A 462 -20.15 44.98 -15.22
CA SER A 462 -19.79 44.66 -13.83
C SER A 462 -20.76 45.36 -12.87
N LEU A 463 -21.25 44.63 -11.88
CA LEU A 463 -21.97 45.15 -10.72
C LEU A 463 -21.04 45.05 -9.52
N ARG A 464 -20.52 46.19 -9.06
CA ARG A 464 -19.76 46.27 -7.82
C ARG A 464 -20.72 46.58 -6.69
N ILE A 465 -21.07 45.54 -5.94
CA ILE A 465 -22.11 45.60 -4.91
C ILE A 465 -21.44 45.68 -3.55
N THR A 466 -21.68 46.78 -2.84
CA THR A 466 -21.28 46.99 -1.44
C THR A 466 -22.48 46.71 -0.55
N TYR A 467 -22.38 45.67 0.27
CA TYR A 467 -23.30 45.42 1.38
C TYR A 467 -22.67 46.00 2.65
N SER A 468 -23.37 46.94 3.30
CA SER A 468 -22.92 47.54 4.56
C SER A 468 -24.03 47.62 5.59
N GLN A 469 -23.66 47.76 6.87
CA GLN A 469 -24.58 48.29 7.87
C GLN A 469 -24.91 49.75 7.49
N SER A 470 -26.20 50.10 7.61
CA SER A 470 -26.78 51.38 7.17
C SER A 470 -26.56 52.49 8.18
#